data_AF-A0A455UKT5-F1
#
_entry.id   AF-A0A455UKT5-F1
#
_cell.length_a   1.000
_cell.length_b   1.000
_cell.length_c   1.000
_cell.angle_alpha   90.00
_cell.angle_beta   90.00
_cell.angle_gamma   90.00
#
_symmetry.space_group_name_H-M   'P 1'
#
loop_
_entity.id
_entity.type
_entity.pdbx_description
1 polymer ?
#
loop_
_entity_poly.entity_id
_entity_poly.type
_entity_poly.pdbx_seq_one_letter_code
_entity_poly.pdbx_strand_id
1 'polypeptide(L)'
;MRRSVEDSLQRLGLKIDIVYIHDLAPSNEDMGEEWRQYLQTAIDGAMPELTRMREEGIIGAWGMGVNDIEPSLAAIDNADPDVILQATKYTLINHEDALNRLFPKCRDNNVSLVIGAPLSFGLPCWHQLLDVQQGYSRGLLEAA
;
A
#
# COMPACT_ATOMS: atom_id res chain seq x y z
N MET A 1 2.83 -17.55 -6.55
CA MET A 1 3.65 -16.33 -6.67
C MET A 1 4.83 -16.48 -7.61
N ARG A 2 5.80 -17.39 -7.36
CA ARG A 2 7.05 -17.53 -8.16
C ARG A 2 6.88 -17.42 -9.68
N ARG A 3 5.97 -18.20 -10.28
CA ARG A 3 5.69 -18.16 -11.72
C ARG A 3 5.41 -16.74 -12.24
N SER A 4 4.63 -15.94 -11.50
CA SER A 4 4.30 -14.57 -11.92
C SER A 4 5.53 -13.64 -11.95
N VAL A 5 6.49 -13.88 -11.06
CA VAL A 5 7.76 -13.13 -11.02
C VAL A 5 8.69 -13.61 -12.14
N GLU A 6 8.77 -14.93 -12.38
CA GLU A 6 9.55 -15.51 -13.48
C GLU A 6 9.04 -15.03 -14.85
N ASP A 7 7.72 -14.97 -15.04
CA ASP A 7 7.11 -14.42 -16.26
C ASP A 7 7.48 -12.93 -16.45
N SER A 8 7.54 -12.16 -15.36
CA SER A 8 7.99 -10.75 -15.40
C SER A 8 9.48 -10.65 -15.75
N LEU A 9 10.32 -11.48 -15.16
CA LEU A 9 11.75 -11.56 -15.48
C LEU A 9 11.98 -11.87 -16.97
N GLN A 10 11.22 -12.84 -17.50
CA GLN A 10 11.30 -13.20 -18.92
C GLN A 10 10.93 -12.03 -19.83
N ARG A 11 9.89 -11.27 -19.48
CA ARG A 11 9.42 -10.11 -20.28
C ARG A 11 10.36 -8.92 -20.20
N LEU A 12 10.93 -8.65 -19.04
CA LEU A 12 11.83 -7.52 -18.82
C LEU A 12 13.24 -7.80 -19.36
N GLY A 13 13.70 -9.05 -19.31
CA GLY A 13 15.08 -9.40 -19.67
C GLY A 13 16.13 -8.79 -18.73
N LEU A 14 15.72 -8.39 -17.53
CA LEU A 14 16.52 -7.71 -16.51
C LEU A 14 16.38 -8.41 -15.16
N LYS A 15 17.29 -8.09 -14.24
CA LYS A 15 17.11 -8.41 -12.82
C LYS A 15 16.01 -7.52 -12.23
N ILE A 16 15.21 -8.06 -11.32
CA ILE A 16 14.21 -7.30 -10.57
C ILE A 16 14.79 -6.92 -9.20
N ASP A 17 14.88 -5.63 -8.93
CA ASP A 17 15.35 -5.14 -7.63
C ASP A 17 14.27 -5.22 -6.57
N ILE A 18 13.01 -4.90 -6.90
CA ILE A 18 11.90 -4.85 -5.95
C ILE A 18 10.64 -5.48 -6.56
N VAL A 19 9.96 -6.35 -5.80
CA VAL A 19 8.62 -6.87 -6.14
C VAL A 19 7.59 -6.40 -5.12
N TYR A 20 6.44 -5.91 -5.60
CA TYR A 20 5.32 -5.54 -4.73
C TYR A 20 4.17 -6.53 -4.83
N ILE A 21 3.57 -6.88 -3.70
CA ILE A 21 2.19 -7.39 -3.66
C ILE A 21 1.29 -6.17 -3.90
N HIS A 22 0.64 -6.14 -5.06
CA HIS A 22 -0.13 -4.99 -5.52
C HIS A 22 -1.61 -5.14 -5.19
N ASP A 23 -2.28 -4.01 -4.95
CA ASP A 23 -3.73 -3.83 -4.85
C ASP A 23 -4.48 -4.66 -3.79
N LEU A 24 -3.77 -5.35 -2.91
CA LEU A 24 -4.36 -5.98 -1.74
C LEU A 24 -4.75 -4.90 -0.73
N ALA A 25 -6.00 -4.42 -0.79
CA ALA A 25 -6.48 -3.34 0.07
C ALA A 25 -8.00 -3.41 0.30
N PRO A 26 -8.49 -2.96 1.47
CA PRO A 26 -9.93 -2.83 1.71
C PRO A 26 -10.62 -1.86 0.75
N SER A 27 -9.93 -0.84 0.22
CA SER A 27 -10.50 0.06 -0.78
C SER A 27 -10.60 -0.54 -2.18
N ASN A 28 -10.15 -1.78 -2.41
CA ASN A 28 -10.24 -2.43 -3.70
C ASN A 28 -11.64 -3.02 -3.90
N GLU A 29 -12.42 -2.44 -4.82
CA GLU A 29 -13.80 -2.84 -5.10
C GLU A 29 -13.91 -4.31 -5.57
N ASP A 30 -12.90 -4.84 -6.26
CA ASP A 30 -12.89 -6.23 -6.71
C ASP A 30 -12.78 -7.23 -5.55
N MET A 31 -12.21 -6.80 -4.41
CA MET A 31 -12.07 -7.63 -3.22
C MET A 31 -13.20 -7.40 -2.20
N GLY A 32 -13.70 -6.16 -2.10
CA GLY A 32 -14.74 -5.79 -1.15
C GLY A 32 -14.42 -6.22 0.29
N GLU A 33 -15.40 -6.80 0.99
CA GLU A 33 -15.22 -7.27 2.38
C GLU A 33 -14.27 -8.47 2.52
N GLU A 34 -14.08 -9.22 1.42
CA GLU A 34 -13.29 -10.45 1.38
C GLU A 34 -11.78 -10.19 1.32
N TRP A 35 -11.34 -8.93 1.24
CA TRP A 35 -9.92 -8.55 1.19
C TRP A 35 -9.09 -9.20 2.32
N ARG A 36 -9.69 -9.47 3.48
CA ARG A 36 -9.03 -10.16 4.60
C ARG A 36 -8.67 -11.62 4.29
N GLN A 37 -9.49 -12.31 3.49
CA GLN A 37 -9.20 -13.68 3.05
C GLN A 37 -8.05 -13.69 2.05
N TYR A 38 -8.01 -12.70 1.14
CA TYR A 38 -6.88 -12.50 0.25
C TYR A 38 -5.61 -12.12 1.03
N LEU A 39 -5.72 -11.32 2.09
CA LEU A 39 -4.61 -11.02 2.98
C LEU A 39 -4.09 -12.27 3.67
N GLN A 40 -4.97 -13.13 4.19
CA GLN A 40 -4.55 -14.39 4.80
C GLN A 40 -3.84 -15.29 3.78
N THR A 41 -4.38 -15.38 2.56
CA THR A 41 -3.74 -16.10 1.45
C THR A 41 -2.35 -15.54 1.12
N ALA A 42 -2.19 -14.21 1.18
CA ALA A 42 -0.90 -13.57 0.96
C ALA A 42 0.07 -13.85 2.10
N ILE A 43 -0.37 -13.81 3.36
CA ILE A 43 0.44 -14.13 4.55
C ILE A 43 0.94 -15.58 4.48
N ASP A 44 0.05 -16.53 4.20
CA ASP A 44 0.38 -17.96 4.25
C ASP A 44 1.15 -18.44 3.00
N GLY A 45 1.05 -17.70 1.89
CA GLY A 45 1.58 -18.13 0.60
C GLY A 45 2.53 -17.14 -0.06
N ALA A 46 2.09 -15.90 -0.30
CA ALA A 46 2.84 -14.95 -1.10
C ALA A 46 4.07 -14.39 -0.38
N MET A 47 3.91 -13.94 0.87
CA MET A 47 4.98 -13.36 1.69
C MET A 47 6.15 -14.32 1.92
N PRO A 48 5.95 -15.59 2.35
CA PRO A 48 7.07 -16.52 2.53
C PRO A 48 7.76 -16.86 1.20
N GLU A 49 7.01 -16.95 0.10
CA GLU A 49 7.62 -17.22 -1.21
C GLU A 49 8.46 -16.04 -1.69
N LEU A 50 8.01 -14.80 -1.52
CA LEU A 50 8.80 -13.61 -1.86
C LEU A 50 10.06 -13.48 -1.00
N THR A 51 9.95 -13.79 0.29
CA THR A 51 11.09 -13.88 1.22
C THR A 51 12.12 -14.89 0.72
N ARG A 52 11.67 -16.10 0.37
CA ARG A 52 12.53 -17.13 -0.20
C ARG A 52 13.18 -16.70 -1.52
N MET A 53 12.44 -16.04 -2.41
CA MET A 53 12.99 -15.54 -3.68
C MET A 53 14.04 -14.44 -3.46
N ARG A 54 13.89 -13.61 -2.43
CA ARG A 54 14.90 -12.63 -2.01
C ARG A 54 16.15 -13.33 -1.49
N GLU A 55 15.99 -14.34 -0.63
CA GLU A 55 17.10 -15.14 -0.10
C GLU A 55 17.85 -15.93 -1.19
N GLU A 56 17.13 -16.44 -2.19
CA GLU A 56 17.69 -17.08 -3.39
C GLU A 56 18.40 -16.07 -4.33
N GLY A 57 18.25 -14.76 -4.08
CA GLY A 57 18.84 -13.70 -4.89
C GLY A 57 18.16 -13.46 -6.24
N ILE A 58 16.98 -14.06 -6.45
CA ILE A 58 16.17 -13.88 -7.67
C ILE A 58 15.64 -12.45 -7.74
N ILE A 59 15.24 -11.90 -6.59
CA ILE A 59 14.83 -10.51 -6.42
C ILE A 59 15.70 -9.83 -5.35
N GLY A 60 15.85 -8.50 -5.42
CA GLY A 60 16.62 -7.75 -4.41
C GLY A 60 15.86 -7.52 -3.10
N ALA A 61 14.56 -7.29 -3.19
CA ALA A 61 13.68 -6.91 -2.10
C ALA A 61 12.21 -7.18 -2.46
N TRP A 62 11.35 -7.24 -1.45
CA TRP A 62 9.91 -7.29 -1.67
C TRP A 62 9.13 -6.35 -0.74
N GLY A 63 7.87 -6.07 -1.09
CA GLY A 63 7.07 -5.09 -0.40
C GLY A 63 5.58 -5.16 -0.65
N MET A 64 4.85 -4.25 0.00
CA MET A 64 3.43 -3.99 -0.26
C MET A 64 3.29 -2.73 -1.11
N GLY A 65 2.51 -2.79 -2.19
CA GLY A 65 2.17 -1.63 -3.03
C GLY A 65 0.68 -1.40 -3.05
N VAL A 66 0.18 -0.63 -2.08
CA VAL A 66 -1.25 -0.59 -1.73
C VAL A 66 -1.74 0.83 -1.46
N ASN A 67 -3.06 1.00 -1.54
CA ASN A 67 -3.73 2.27 -1.27
C ASN A 67 -3.93 2.51 0.23
N ASP A 68 -4.38 1.50 0.99
CA ASP A 68 -4.61 1.63 2.43
C ASP A 68 -3.42 1.18 3.28
N ILE A 69 -3.37 1.62 4.54
CA ILE A 69 -2.24 1.29 5.43
C ILE A 69 -2.41 -0.07 6.11
N GLU A 70 -3.65 -0.58 6.23
CA GLU A 70 -3.98 -1.82 6.93
C GLU A 70 -3.23 -3.05 6.39
N PRO A 71 -3.15 -3.30 5.06
CA PRO A 71 -2.38 -4.41 4.50
C PRO A 71 -0.88 -4.27 4.75
N SER A 72 -0.38 -3.03 4.75
CA SER A 72 1.03 -2.71 5.02
C SER A 72 1.41 -2.99 6.47
N LEU A 73 0.56 -2.58 7.41
CA LEU A 73 0.73 -2.89 8.83
C LEU A 73 0.70 -4.41 9.06
N ALA A 74 -0.25 -5.10 8.44
CA ALA A 74 -0.37 -6.56 8.54
C ALA A 74 0.85 -7.28 7.97
N ALA A 75 1.41 -6.82 6.85
CA ALA A 75 2.62 -7.40 6.28
C ALA A 75 3.84 -7.25 7.22
N ILE A 76 4.00 -6.09 7.87
CA ILE A 76 5.06 -5.90 8.88
C ILE A 76 4.84 -6.79 10.11
N ASP A 77 3.59 -7.02 10.52
CA ASP A 77 3.26 -7.85 11.68
C ASP A 77 3.49 -9.35 11.47
N ASN A 78 3.39 -9.82 10.22
CA ASN A 78 3.40 -11.25 9.91
C ASN A 78 4.63 -11.70 9.11
N ALA A 79 5.43 -10.77 8.59
CA ALA A 79 6.58 -11.04 7.73
C ALA A 79 7.62 -9.90 7.82
N ASP A 80 8.55 -9.85 6.87
CA ASP A 80 9.69 -8.94 6.85
C ASP A 80 9.86 -8.19 5.50
N PRO A 81 8.85 -7.41 5.07
CA PRO A 81 8.95 -6.63 3.83
C PRO A 81 10.09 -5.59 3.92
N ASP A 82 10.82 -5.39 2.83
CA ASP A 82 11.93 -4.43 2.77
C ASP A 82 11.43 -3.00 2.50
N VAL A 83 10.32 -2.89 1.77
CA VAL A 83 9.78 -1.61 1.29
C VAL A 83 8.27 -1.62 1.23
N ILE A 84 7.65 -0.46 1.46
CA ILE A 84 6.22 -0.27 1.32
C ILE A 84 5.98 0.93 0.41
N LEU A 85 5.25 0.72 -0.68
CA LEU A 85 4.74 1.77 -1.52
C LEU A 85 3.33 2.15 -1.04
N GLN A 86 3.22 3.35 -0.47
CA GLN A 86 1.97 3.97 -0.07
C GLN A 86 1.45 4.85 -1.20
N ALA A 87 0.41 4.40 -1.87
CA ALA A 87 -0.09 5.09 -3.05
C ALA A 87 -0.88 6.36 -2.69
N THR A 88 -1.80 6.32 -1.71
CA THR A 88 -2.79 7.40 -1.51
C THR A 88 -2.95 7.93 -0.09
N LYS A 89 -2.26 7.37 0.92
CA LYS A 89 -2.47 7.73 2.35
C LYS A 89 -1.35 8.57 2.97
N TYR A 90 -0.44 9.06 2.14
CA TYR A 90 0.52 10.10 2.53
C TYR A 90 0.57 11.18 1.45
N THR A 91 -0.44 12.05 1.50
CA THR A 91 -0.63 13.17 0.59
C THR A 91 -0.70 14.48 1.38
N LEU A 92 -0.68 15.62 0.70
CA LEU A 92 -0.87 16.91 1.37
C LEU A 92 -2.15 16.99 2.24
N ILE A 93 -3.21 16.27 1.87
CA ILE A 93 -4.53 16.35 2.51
C ILE A 93 -4.78 15.17 3.47
N ASN A 94 -4.29 13.99 3.11
CA ASN A 94 -4.53 12.76 3.84
C ASN A 94 -3.20 12.07 4.16
N HIS A 95 -2.67 12.32 5.36
CA HIS A 95 -1.38 11.80 5.82
C HIS A 95 -1.33 11.43 7.31
N GLU A 96 -2.30 11.87 8.13
CA GLU A 96 -2.23 11.70 9.59
C GLU A 96 -2.13 10.22 10.00
N ASP A 97 -2.95 9.35 9.41
CA ASP A 97 -2.99 7.94 9.76
C ASP A 97 -1.67 7.22 9.40
N ALA A 98 -1.11 7.55 8.23
CA ALA A 98 0.20 7.04 7.83
C ALA A 98 1.32 7.54 8.75
N LEU A 99 1.33 8.83 9.11
CA LEU A 99 2.33 9.41 10.02
C LEU A 99 2.28 8.82 11.43
N ASN A 100 1.08 8.54 11.94
CA ASN A 100 0.90 8.11 13.32
C ASN A 100 1.03 6.60 13.49
N ARG A 101 0.66 5.79 12.48
CA ARG A 101 0.67 4.32 12.59
C ARG A 101 1.71 3.66 11.71
N LEU A 102 1.78 4.02 10.43
CA LEU A 102 2.63 3.32 9.47
C LEU A 102 4.10 3.73 9.57
N PHE A 103 4.40 5.03 9.60
CA PHE A 103 5.77 5.56 9.62
C PHE A 103 6.57 5.08 10.83
N PRO A 104 6.03 5.10 12.07
CA PRO A 104 6.72 4.54 13.22
C PRO A 104 6.99 3.05 13.04
N LYS A 105 6.01 2.30 12.56
CA LYS A 105 6.14 0.86 12.35
C LYS A 105 7.20 0.50 11.31
N CYS A 106 7.24 1.23 10.20
CA CYS A 106 8.28 1.08 9.18
C CYS A 106 9.67 1.38 9.76
N ARG A 107 9.80 2.48 10.52
CA ARG A 107 11.08 2.86 11.16
C ARG A 107 11.57 1.79 12.14
N ASP A 108 10.67 1.27 12.98
CA ASP A 108 11.02 0.29 14.01
C ASP A 108 11.41 -1.08 13.41
N ASN A 109 10.94 -1.38 12.19
CA ASN A 109 11.24 -2.63 11.47
C ASN A 109 12.22 -2.44 10.31
N ASN A 110 12.86 -1.27 10.19
CA ASN A 110 13.80 -0.94 9.11
C ASN A 110 13.21 -1.11 7.68
N VAL A 111 11.93 -0.80 7.51
CA VAL A 111 11.21 -0.86 6.23
C VAL A 111 11.23 0.51 5.56
N SER A 112 11.62 0.55 4.28
CA SER A 112 11.63 1.78 3.50
C SER A 112 10.23 2.17 3.02
N LEU A 113 9.97 3.46 2.84
CA LEU A 113 8.68 3.97 2.34
C LEU A 113 8.86 4.67 0.98
N VAL A 114 8.03 4.29 0.02
CA VAL A 114 7.88 4.96 -1.28
C VAL A 114 6.51 5.62 -1.34
N ILE A 115 6.45 6.91 -1.65
CA ILE A 115 5.19 7.67 -1.70
C ILE A 115 4.75 7.79 -3.17
N GLY A 116 3.64 7.14 -3.51
CA GLY A 116 3.16 7.03 -4.90
C GLY A 116 2.49 8.30 -5.44
N ALA A 117 1.57 8.89 -4.69
CA ALA A 117 0.83 10.08 -5.11
C ALA A 117 0.87 11.22 -4.07
N PRO A 118 2.06 11.79 -3.78
CA PRO A 118 2.20 12.82 -2.73
C PRO A 118 1.31 14.07 -2.96
N LEU A 119 0.95 14.35 -4.22
CA LEU A 119 0.09 15.47 -4.62
C LEU A 119 -1.37 15.06 -4.91
N SER A 120 -1.83 13.87 -4.49
CA SER A 120 -3.20 13.39 -4.74
C SER A 120 -3.63 13.49 -6.22
N PHE A 121 -2.99 12.71 -7.09
CA PHE A 121 -3.26 12.71 -8.54
C PHE A 121 -3.12 14.08 -9.24
N GLY A 122 -2.34 15.02 -8.68
CA GLY A 122 -1.92 16.25 -9.36
C GLY A 122 -2.43 17.57 -8.78
N LEU A 123 -2.85 17.61 -7.51
CA LEU A 123 -3.67 18.66 -6.88
C LEU A 123 -5.07 18.70 -7.52
N PRO A 124 -6.16 18.84 -6.75
CA PRO A 124 -7.49 18.35 -7.10
C PRO A 124 -7.99 18.98 -8.40
N CYS A 125 -7.85 18.26 -9.51
CA CYS A 125 -8.48 18.59 -10.77
C CYS A 125 -9.99 18.31 -10.63
N TRP A 126 -10.68 19.31 -10.09
CA TRP A 126 -12.09 19.67 -10.30
C TRP A 126 -13.21 19.09 -9.41
N HIS A 127 -13.05 18.00 -8.64
CA HIS A 127 -14.23 17.39 -7.96
C HIS A 127 -14.36 17.60 -6.44
N GLN A 128 -13.28 17.88 -5.70
CA GLN A 128 -13.35 17.94 -4.22
C GLN A 128 -13.79 19.28 -3.62
N LEU A 129 -14.15 20.28 -4.44
CA LEU A 129 -14.78 21.51 -3.94
C LEU A 129 -16.23 21.30 -3.46
N LEU A 130 -16.88 20.19 -3.82
CA LEU A 130 -18.27 19.92 -3.42
C LEU A 130 -18.39 19.34 -2.00
N ASP A 131 -17.46 18.50 -1.54
CA ASP A 131 -17.53 17.94 -0.19
C ASP A 131 -17.10 18.93 0.90
N VAL A 132 -16.18 19.85 0.58
CA VAL A 132 -15.83 20.95 1.50
C VAL A 132 -16.98 21.95 1.65
N GLN A 133 -17.82 22.14 0.62
CA GLN A 133 -19.04 22.95 0.74
C GLN A 133 -20.15 22.25 1.55
N GLN A 134 -20.28 20.92 1.50
CA GLN A 134 -21.25 20.20 2.33
C GLN A 134 -20.89 20.22 3.82
N GLY A 135 -19.59 20.15 4.16
CA GLY A 135 -19.13 20.29 5.55
C GLY A 135 -19.45 21.66 6.16
N TYR A 136 -19.35 22.74 5.39
CA TYR A 136 -19.69 24.10 5.83
C TYR A 136 -21.21 24.32 6.00
N SER A 137 -22.03 23.64 5.20
CA SER A 137 -23.49 23.82 5.21
C SER A 137 -24.16 23.23 6.46
N ARG A 138 -23.59 22.16 7.04
CA ARG A 138 -24.09 21.58 8.30
C ARG A 138 -23.72 22.38 9.54
N GLY A 139 -22.53 22.99 9.58
CA GLY A 139 -22.09 23.78 10.73
C GLY A 139 -22.87 25.09 10.95
N LEU A 140 -23.51 25.64 9.90
CA LEU A 140 -24.31 26.87 9.99
C LEU A 140 -25.79 26.64 10.35
N LEU A 141 -26.31 25.42 10.19
CA LEU A 141 -27.70 25.09 10.53
C LEU A 141 -27.88 24.64 11.99
N GLU A 142 -26.81 24.25 12.69
CA GLU A 142 -26.86 23.90 14.12
C GLU A 142 -26.60 25.11 15.04
N ALA A 143 -26.35 26.31 14.47
CA ALA A 143 -26.09 27.54 15.21
C ALA A 143 -27.14 28.66 14.96
N ALA A 144 -28.32 28.32 14.41
CA ALA A 144 -29.42 29.24 14.14
C ALA A 144 -30.68 28.89 14.95
#